data_AF-A0A3S3SQL0-F1
#
_entry.id   AF-A0A3S3SQL0-F1
#
_cell.length_a   1.000
_cell.length_b   1.000
_cell.length_c   1.000
_cell.angle_alpha   90.00
_cell.angle_beta   90.00
_cell.angle_gamma   90.00
#
_symmetry.space_group_name_H-M   'P 1'
#
loop_
_entity.id
_entity.type
_entity.pdbx_description
1 polymer ?
#
loop_
_entity_poly.entity_id
_entity_poly.type
_entity_poly.pdbx_seq_one_letter_code
_entity_poly.pdbx_strand_id
1 'polypeptide(L)'
;YSHTVHAFADCQFGNQSYNIEERWRPNLGPPFGVLFCVHCECIAHRKEIAIVARVRCKNIKNDCPKPNCDNPVLLPEGCCKTCPAEGKQKSVFAIIFFSRAEVGKGTFNARFYEQIKYIKQR
;
A
#
# COMPACT_ATOMS: atom_id res chain seq x y z
N TYR A 1 -25.38 37.75 8.26
CA TYR A 1 -25.71 36.34 7.94
C TYR A 1 -25.45 36.09 6.46
N SER A 2 -24.19 36.01 6.06
CA SER A 2 -23.79 35.67 4.70
C SER A 2 -23.60 34.16 4.60
N HIS A 3 -24.63 33.45 4.13
CA HIS A 3 -24.50 32.07 3.70
C HIS A 3 -23.81 32.04 2.34
N THR A 4 -22.48 32.11 2.34
CA THR A 4 -21.71 31.68 1.16
C THR A 4 -21.87 30.16 1.06
N VAL A 5 -22.64 29.74 0.06
CA VAL A 5 -22.73 28.34 -0.34
C VAL A 5 -21.33 27.93 -0.76
N HIS A 6 -20.59 27.27 0.12
CA HIS A 6 -19.36 26.57 -0.27
C HIS A 6 -19.80 25.44 -1.20
N ALA A 7 -19.77 25.70 -2.51
CA ALA A 7 -19.70 24.64 -3.48
C ALA A 7 -18.38 23.91 -3.22
N PHE A 8 -18.42 22.84 -2.43
CA PHE A 8 -17.24 22.04 -2.11
C PHE A 8 -16.70 21.48 -3.42
N ALA A 9 -15.57 22.05 -3.85
CA ALA A 9 -14.80 21.61 -5.00
C ALA A 9 -13.88 20.43 -4.66
N ASP A 10 -13.82 20.05 -3.38
CA ASP A 10 -13.03 18.96 -2.82
C ASP A 10 -13.91 17.99 -2.01
N CYS A 11 -13.49 16.73 -1.95
CA CYS A 11 -14.10 15.73 -1.10
C CYS A 11 -13.40 15.67 0.24
N GLN A 12 -14.17 15.66 1.34
CA GLN A 12 -13.63 15.39 2.66
C GLN A 12 -13.94 13.95 3.07
N PHE A 13 -12.91 13.22 3.54
CA PHE A 13 -13.05 11.89 4.09
C PHE A 13 -12.16 11.73 5.33
N GLY A 14 -12.77 11.55 6.49
CA GLY A 14 -12.08 11.62 7.77
C GLY A 14 -11.49 13.02 8.00
N ASN A 15 -10.19 13.09 8.26
CA ASN A 15 -9.44 14.34 8.45
C ASN A 15 -8.63 14.75 7.20
N GLN A 16 -8.92 14.15 6.04
CA GLN A 16 -8.22 14.42 4.78
C GLN A 16 -9.18 15.04 3.76
N SER A 17 -8.68 16.01 3.00
CA SER A 17 -9.34 16.56 1.82
C SER A 17 -8.70 16.00 0.56
N TYR A 18 -9.53 15.72 -0.45
CA TYR A 18 -9.15 15.13 -1.72
C TYR A 18 -9.72 15.96 -2.87
N ASN A 19 -8.92 16.17 -3.91
CA ASN A 19 -9.36 16.91 -5.09
C ASN A 19 -10.31 16.05 -5.93
N ILE A 20 -11.11 16.70 -6.79
CA ILE A 20 -11.90 15.98 -7.80
C ILE A 20 -10.97 15.10 -8.66
N GLU A 21 -11.43 13.89 -8.99
CA GLU A 21 -10.74 12.79 -9.69
C GLU A 21 -9.58 12.15 -8.91
N GLU A 22 -9.30 12.61 -7.68
CA GLU A 22 -8.32 11.96 -6.82
C GLU A 22 -8.83 10.60 -6.36
N ARG A 23 -7.94 9.60 -6.39
CA ARG A 23 -8.23 8.21 -6.02
C ARG A 23 -7.34 7.76 -4.87
N TRP A 24 -7.93 7.11 -3.88
CA TRP A 24 -7.22 6.63 -2.69
C TRP A 24 -7.79 5.32 -2.15
N ARG A 25 -7.03 4.69 -1.24
CA ARG A 25 -7.50 3.58 -0.42
C ARG A 25 -7.87 4.13 0.97
N PRO A 26 -9.10 3.94 1.46
CA PRO A 26 -9.51 4.53 2.71
C PRO A 26 -8.81 3.85 3.88
N ASN A 27 -8.44 4.64 4.88
CA ASN A 27 -8.01 4.17 6.19
C ASN A 27 -9.13 4.47 7.19
N LEU A 28 -9.76 3.42 7.73
CA LEU A 28 -10.83 3.56 8.72
C LEU A 28 -10.31 3.69 10.16
N GLY A 29 -8.99 3.73 10.34
CA GLY A 29 -8.35 3.72 11.65
C GLY A 29 -8.48 2.35 12.35
N PRO A 30 -7.91 2.21 13.56
CA PRO A 30 -8.01 0.99 14.34
C PRO A 30 -9.48 0.60 14.62
N PRO A 31 -9.85 -0.70 14.57
CA PRO A 31 -9.01 -1.88 14.34
C PRO A 31 -8.78 -2.24 12.87
N PHE A 32 -9.46 -1.55 11.94
CA PHE A 32 -9.55 -1.98 10.54
C PHE A 32 -8.35 -1.53 9.69
N GLY A 33 -7.79 -0.35 9.97
CA GLY A 33 -6.68 0.22 9.22
C GLY A 33 -7.05 0.53 7.76
N VAL A 34 -6.08 0.30 6.86
CA VAL A 34 -6.24 0.55 5.42
C VAL A 34 -6.99 -0.58 4.75
N LEU A 35 -8.07 -0.25 4.04
CA LEU A 35 -8.84 -1.22 3.25
C LEU A 35 -8.26 -1.35 1.85
N PHE A 36 -7.29 -2.26 1.67
CA PHE A 36 -6.57 -2.42 0.40
C PHE A 36 -7.45 -2.80 -0.81
N CYS A 37 -8.61 -3.42 -0.56
CA CYS A 37 -9.57 -3.79 -1.59
C CYS A 37 -10.62 -2.73 -1.91
N VAL A 38 -10.64 -1.61 -1.21
CA VAL A 38 -11.58 -0.52 -1.46
C VAL A 38 -10.84 0.62 -2.14
N HIS A 39 -11.32 1.02 -3.29
CA HIS A 39 -10.82 2.20 -3.99
C HIS A 39 -11.89 3.28 -3.94
N CYS A 40 -11.55 4.41 -3.35
CA CYS A 40 -12.38 5.60 -3.30
C CYS A 40 -11.89 6.60 -4.35
N GLU A 41 -12.83 7.36 -4.90
CA GLU A 41 -12.59 8.41 -5.87
C GLU A 41 -13.45 9.61 -5.52
N CYS A 42 -12.88 10.81 -5.60
CA CYS A 42 -13.66 12.03 -5.47
C CYS A 42 -14.26 12.38 -6.82
N ILE A 43 -15.58 12.30 -6.95
CA ILE A 43 -16.27 12.58 -8.21
C ILE A 43 -16.99 13.93 -8.16
N ALA A 44 -16.87 14.70 -9.24
CA ALA A 44 -17.70 15.88 -9.44
C ALA A 44 -19.12 15.45 -9.84
N HIS A 45 -20.10 15.71 -8.97
CA HIS A 45 -21.50 15.42 -9.25
C HIS A 45 -22.23 16.72 -9.61
N ARG A 46 -22.55 16.87 -10.89
CA ARG A 46 -23.36 18.01 -11.37
C ARG A 46 -24.81 17.85 -10.89
N LYS A 47 -25.32 18.85 -10.18
CA LYS A 47 -26.74 19.07 -9.95
C LYS A 47 -27.18 20.26 -10.81
N GLU A 48 -28.50 20.42 -11.02
CA GLU A 48 -29.06 21.47 -11.88
C GLU A 48 -28.56 22.89 -11.56
N ILE A 49 -28.21 23.15 -10.30
CA ILE A 49 -27.88 24.50 -9.81
C ILE A 49 -26.44 24.58 -9.24
N ALA A 50 -25.71 23.45 -9.12
CA ALA A 50 -24.37 23.44 -8.53
C ALA A 50 -23.56 22.18 -8.89
N ILE A 51 -22.23 22.29 -8.89
CA ILE A 51 -21.33 21.14 -8.90
C ILE A 51 -20.97 20.81 -7.45
N VAL A 52 -21.18 19.56 -7.04
CA VAL A 52 -20.88 19.09 -5.68
C VAL A 52 -19.87 17.94 -5.77
N ALA A 53 -18.75 18.05 -5.08
CA ALA A 53 -17.81 16.94 -4.94
C ALA A 53 -18.38 15.85 -4.01
N ARG A 54 -18.26 14.57 -4.40
CA ARG A 54 -18.73 13.42 -3.62
C ARG A 54 -17.72 12.28 -3.65
N VAL A 55 -17.51 11.63 -2.51
CA VAL A 55 -16.71 10.41 -2.44
C VAL A 55 -17.50 9.22 -2.99
N ARG A 56 -16.93 8.48 -3.92
CA ARG A 56 -17.45 7.20 -4.42
C ARG A 56 -16.43 6.10 -4.14
N CYS A 57 -16.80 5.13 -3.31
CA CYS A 57 -15.94 3.97 -3.01
C CYS A 57 -16.49 2.70 -3.66
N LYS A 58 -15.60 1.89 -4.24
CA LYS A 58 -15.90 0.58 -4.81
C LYS A 58 -15.01 -0.49 -4.19
N ASN A 59 -15.61 -1.60 -3.78
CA ASN A 59 -14.87 -2.80 -3.39
C ASN A 59 -14.50 -3.60 -4.65
N ILE A 60 -13.21 -3.76 -4.92
CA ILE A 60 -12.68 -4.44 -6.10
C ILE A 60 -12.34 -5.91 -5.86
N LYS A 61 -12.62 -6.45 -4.66
CA LYS A 61 -12.26 -7.84 -4.30
C LYS A 61 -12.78 -8.86 -5.32
N ASN A 62 -13.97 -8.62 -5.85
CA ASN A 62 -14.60 -9.49 -6.85
C ASN A 62 -14.12 -9.21 -8.29
N ASP A 63 -13.49 -8.05 -8.52
CA ASP A 63 -12.90 -7.65 -9.81
C ASP A 63 -11.44 -8.16 -9.95
N CYS A 64 -10.91 -8.81 -8.91
CA CYS A 64 -9.54 -9.34 -8.94
C CYS A 64 -9.38 -10.41 -10.04
N PRO A 65 -8.31 -10.34 -10.83
CA PRO A 65 -8.02 -11.36 -11.82
C PRO A 65 -7.75 -12.70 -11.14
N LYS A 66 -8.25 -13.79 -11.73
CA LYS A 66 -7.96 -15.15 -11.24
C LYS A 66 -6.51 -15.50 -11.59
N PRO A 67 -5.64 -15.78 -10.59
CA PRO A 67 -4.27 -16.20 -10.85
C PRO A 67 -4.24 -17.58 -11.51
N ASN A 68 -3.31 -17.79 -12.44
CA ASN A 68 -3.16 -19.04 -13.21
C ASN A 68 -2.08 -19.98 -12.64
N CYS A 69 -1.83 -19.92 -11.33
CA CYS A 69 -0.81 -20.72 -10.65
C CYS A 69 -1.41 -21.45 -9.45
N ASP A 70 -0.79 -22.58 -9.08
CA ASP A 70 -1.30 -23.45 -8.02
C ASP A 70 -1.21 -22.81 -6.63
N ASN A 71 -0.24 -21.91 -6.41
CA ASN A 71 -0.03 -21.25 -5.13
C ASN A 71 0.01 -19.70 -5.24
N PRO A 72 -1.15 -19.05 -5.38
CA PRO A 72 -1.24 -17.60 -5.45
C PRO A 72 -1.10 -16.95 -4.06
N VAL A 73 -0.23 -15.95 -3.95
CA VAL A 73 0.12 -15.29 -2.68
C VAL A 73 -0.49 -13.89 -2.62
N LEU A 74 -1.03 -13.51 -1.45
CA LEU A 74 -1.45 -12.13 -1.19
C LEU A 74 -0.27 -11.33 -0.65
N LEU A 75 0.12 -10.25 -1.36
CA LEU A 75 1.21 -9.38 -0.94
C LEU A 75 0.79 -8.46 0.21
N PRO A 76 1.73 -8.01 1.06
CA PRO A 76 1.49 -6.92 2.00
C PRO A 76 0.93 -5.70 1.25
N GLU A 77 -0.10 -5.07 1.81
CA GLU A 77 -0.82 -3.94 1.19
C GLU A 77 -1.49 -4.26 -0.16
N GLY A 78 -1.59 -5.54 -0.53
CA GLY A 78 -2.28 -6.01 -1.72
C GLY A 78 -3.75 -6.32 -1.47
N CYS A 79 -4.60 -6.10 -2.48
CA CYS A 79 -5.97 -6.64 -2.49
C CYS A 79 -6.06 -8.00 -3.19
N CYS A 80 -5.45 -8.12 -4.37
CA CYS A 80 -5.55 -9.32 -5.21
C CYS A 80 -4.35 -10.24 -4.98
N LYS A 81 -4.58 -11.55 -5.10
CA LYS A 81 -3.50 -12.53 -5.04
C LYS A 81 -2.70 -12.49 -6.34
N THR A 82 -1.39 -12.57 -6.22
CA THR A 82 -0.44 -12.59 -7.33
C THR A 82 0.35 -13.89 -7.32
N CYS A 83 0.72 -14.39 -8.49
CA CYS A 83 1.64 -15.51 -8.57
C CYS A 83 3.03 -15.04 -8.12
N PRO A 84 3.68 -15.75 -7.17
CA PRO A 84 5.06 -15.46 -6.83
C PRO A 84 5.89 -15.67 -8.09
N ALA A 85 6.59 -14.62 -8.56
CA ALA A 85 7.62 -14.81 -9.57
C ALA A 85 8.64 -15.77 -8.97
N GLU A 86 8.76 -16.97 -9.54
CA GLU A 86 9.80 -17.93 -9.18
C GLU A 86 11.15 -17.22 -9.28
N GLY A 87 11.70 -16.79 -8.13
CA GLY A 87 13.07 -16.28 -8.05
C GLY A 87 13.32 -14.86 -7.53
N LYS A 88 12.36 -14.04 -7.09
CA LYS A 88 12.68 -12.68 -6.57
C LYS A 88 11.97 -12.19 -5.30
N GLN A 89 11.67 -13.09 -4.36
CA GLN A 89 11.34 -12.68 -2.98
C GLN A 89 12.12 -13.47 -1.92
N LYS A 90 13.35 -13.87 -2.25
CA LYS A 90 14.28 -14.40 -1.24
C LYS A 90 15.05 -13.30 -0.50
N SER A 91 14.93 -12.01 -0.85
CA SER A 91 15.88 -11.01 -0.34
C SER A 91 15.73 -10.76 1.16
N VAL A 92 14.56 -10.38 1.68
CA VAL A 92 14.46 -10.01 3.11
C VAL A 92 14.44 -11.24 4.01
N PHE A 93 13.66 -12.26 3.66
CA PHE A 93 13.59 -13.49 4.47
C PHE A 93 14.91 -14.29 4.45
N ALA A 94 15.66 -14.33 3.33
CA ALA A 94 16.96 -14.99 3.33
C ALA A 94 18.02 -14.18 4.07
N ILE A 95 17.98 -12.84 4.09
CA ILE A 95 18.90 -12.05 4.93
C ILE A 95 18.74 -12.44 6.41
N ILE A 96 17.49 -12.51 6.90
CA ILE A 96 17.20 -12.84 8.30
C ILE A 96 17.56 -14.31 8.60
N PHE A 97 17.27 -15.24 7.67
CA PHE A 97 17.60 -16.67 7.84
C PHE A 97 19.11 -16.96 7.72
N PHE A 98 19.86 -16.26 6.87
CA PHE A 98 21.32 -16.39 6.77
C PHE A 98 22.01 -15.97 8.07
N SER A 99 21.57 -14.89 8.73
CA SER A 99 22.16 -14.46 10.01
C SER A 99 22.00 -15.48 11.14
N ARG A 100 21.00 -16.38 11.07
CA ARG A 100 20.74 -17.38 12.12
C ARG A 100 21.37 -18.74 11.83
N ALA A 101 21.81 -19.00 10.59
CA ALA A 101 22.47 -20.24 10.20
C ALA A 101 24.00 -20.23 10.43
N GLU A 102 24.61 -19.06 10.67
CA GLU A 102 26.08 -18.90 10.76
C GLU A 102 26.64 -18.77 12.19
N VAL A 103 25.83 -18.95 13.24
CA VAL A 103 26.35 -19.02 14.64
C VAL A 103 27.07 -20.35 14.93
N GLY A 104 27.04 -21.33 13.99
CA GLY A 104 27.49 -22.70 14.26
C GLY A 104 28.77 -23.17 13.57
N LYS A 105 29.34 -22.46 12.59
CA LYS A 105 30.50 -22.98 11.84
C LYS A 105 31.52 -21.88 11.57
N GLY A 106 32.51 -21.83 12.44
CA GLY A 106 33.65 -20.93 12.34
C GLY A 106 34.48 -21.20 11.11
N THR A 107 34.45 -20.26 10.16
CA THR A 107 35.58 -19.83 9.32
C THR A 107 35.24 -18.45 8.76
N PHE A 108 35.39 -17.39 9.57
CA PHE A 108 35.23 -16.02 9.07
C PHE A 108 36.53 -15.58 8.37
N ASN A 109 36.42 -15.25 7.10
CA ASN A 109 37.52 -14.67 6.32
C ASN A 109 37.68 -13.20 6.77
N ALA A 110 38.82 -12.88 7.40
CA ALA A 110 39.09 -11.60 8.05
C ALA A 110 38.95 -10.36 7.13
N ARG A 111 38.90 -10.53 5.80
CA ARG A 111 38.70 -9.45 4.83
C ARG A 111 37.33 -8.79 4.87
N PHE A 112 36.28 -9.47 5.34
CA PHE A 112 34.93 -8.91 5.30
C PHE A 112 34.67 -7.89 6.41
N TYR A 113 35.34 -8.04 7.57
CA TYR A 113 35.14 -7.15 8.73
C TYR A 113 35.66 -5.73 8.49
N GLU A 114 36.74 -5.60 7.71
CA GLU A 114 37.30 -4.28 7.36
C GLU A 114 36.43 -3.52 6.35
N GLN A 115 35.68 -4.22 5.48
CA GLN A 115 34.70 -3.56 4.59
C GLN A 115 33.47 -3.04 5.35
N ILE A 116 33.00 -3.75 6.38
CA ILE A 116 31.85 -3.29 7.19
C ILE A 116 32.23 -2.08 8.05
N LYS A 117 33.48 -1.99 8.56
CA LYS A 117 33.95 -0.79 9.28
C LYS A 117 33.84 0.48 8.44
N TYR A 118 34.15 0.40 7.15
CA TYR A 118 34.10 1.56 6.25
C TYR A 118 32.66 2.02 5.97
N ILE A 119 31.70 1.10 5.91
CA ILE A 119 30.28 1.43 5.67
C ILE A 119 29.63 2.06 6.91
N LYS A 120 30.06 1.70 8.11
CA LYS A 120 29.51 2.25 9.36
C LYS A 120 30.04 3.64 9.74
N GLN A 121 30.95 4.22 8.94
CA GLN A 121 31.54 5.54 9.14
C GLN A 121 31.06 6.60 8.12
N ARG A 122 30.01 6.31 7.34
CA ARG A 122 29.22 7.31 6.59
C ARG A 122 27.80 7.38 7.11
#